data_AF-A0A9E2UZD0-F1
#
_entry.id   AF-A0A9E2UZD0-F1
#
_cell.length_a   1.000
_cell.length_b   1.000
_cell.length_c   1.000
_cell.angle_alpha   90.00
_cell.angle_beta   90.00
_cell.angle_gamma   90.00
#
_symmetry.space_group_name_H-M   'P 1'
#
loop_
_entity.id
_entity.type
_entity.pdbx_description
1 polymer ?
#
loop_
_entity_poly.entity_id
_entity_poly.type
_entity_poly.pdbx_seq_one_letter_code
_entity_poly.pdbx_strand_id
1 'polypeptide(L)'
;MKVCTAIVVAALGVLALGLNLAEAGPPRLPLGVSGPEWRPLSQRRDQRLQARLELALKQHASWRPLLVQGKMSVGLVDLSNPKAPRLAQVNGNTMMYGASLPKLMVLLAAFQGFEDGTLKDTPEVHRDLIEMIRRSDNLAASRVIGGIGLRKIEALASDRRYRFYDPKKGGGIWLGGTFSPGGEKNPEPITGLSHTATAYQVCRFYYLLAYGRLISPERSRQMLKILAFPDLPGKFV
;
A
#
# COMPACT_ATOMS: atom_id res chain seq x y z
N MET A 1 -63.83 38.68 11.34
CA MET A 1 -63.00 38.25 10.18
C MET A 1 -61.56 38.18 10.68
N LYS A 2 -61.01 36.95 10.80
CA LYS A 2 -59.60 36.50 11.00
C LYS A 2 -58.67 37.45 11.81
N VAL A 3 -58.05 37.03 12.91
CA VAL A 3 -56.93 36.06 12.93
C VAL A 3 -56.83 35.37 14.30
N CYS A 4 -56.56 34.07 14.26
CA CYS A 4 -56.29 33.17 15.36
C CYS A 4 -54.91 33.44 16.00
N THR A 5 -54.86 33.42 17.33
CA THR A 5 -53.61 33.17 18.08
C THR A 5 -53.84 31.95 18.96
N ALA A 6 -53.57 30.76 18.40
CA ALA A 6 -53.53 29.52 19.18
C ALA A 6 -52.05 29.23 19.48
N ILE A 7 -51.65 29.45 20.72
CA ILE A 7 -50.40 28.92 21.26
C ILE A 7 -50.66 27.46 21.61
N VAL A 8 -50.22 26.55 20.74
CA VAL A 8 -50.14 25.12 21.07
C VAL A 8 -48.68 24.83 21.39
N VAL A 9 -48.39 24.65 22.68
CA VAL A 9 -47.15 24.07 23.16
C VAL A 9 -47.19 22.59 22.83
N ALA A 10 -46.54 22.18 21.74
CA ALA A 10 -46.32 20.77 21.44
C ALA A 10 -45.03 20.33 22.12
N ALA A 11 -45.16 19.67 23.28
CA ALA A 11 -44.10 18.89 23.89
C ALA A 11 -43.85 17.66 23.02
N LEU A 12 -42.80 17.72 22.17
CA LEU A 12 -42.32 16.55 21.42
C LEU A 12 -41.58 15.64 22.39
N GLY A 13 -42.27 14.57 22.80
CA GLY A 13 -41.67 13.44 23.48
C GLY A 13 -40.54 12.85 22.65
N VAL A 14 -39.37 12.74 23.27
CA VAL A 14 -38.23 12.00 22.73
C VAL A 14 -38.62 10.53 22.73
N LEU A 15 -39.16 10.04 21.60
CA LEU A 15 -39.17 8.62 21.32
C LEU A 15 -37.73 8.24 20.98
N ALA A 16 -36.98 7.81 22.00
CA ALA A 16 -35.70 7.15 21.83
C ALA A 16 -35.94 5.81 21.13
N LEU A 17 -36.08 5.84 19.80
CA LEU A 17 -35.77 4.67 18.99
C LEU A 17 -34.28 4.42 19.19
N GLY A 18 -33.99 3.40 20.00
CA GLY A 18 -32.67 2.81 20.14
C GLY A 18 -32.19 2.27 18.80
N LEU A 19 -31.75 3.15 17.92
CA LEU A 19 -30.73 2.81 16.95
C LEU A 19 -29.44 2.67 17.76
N ASN A 20 -29.09 1.42 18.07
CA ASN A 20 -27.73 1.03 18.40
C ASN A 20 -26.82 1.46 17.22
N LEU A 21 -26.45 2.74 17.18
CA LEU A 21 -25.38 3.30 16.34
C LEU A 21 -24.03 3.13 17.04
N ALA A 22 -23.86 2.01 17.73
CA ALA A 22 -22.62 1.60 18.35
C ALA A 22 -22.37 0.14 17.99
N GLU A 23 -21.88 -0.09 16.78
CA GLU A 23 -20.79 -1.05 16.49
C GLU A 23 -20.53 -1.11 14.99
N ALA A 24 -19.83 -0.10 14.47
CA ALA A 24 -18.92 -0.35 13.36
C ALA A 24 -17.56 0.14 13.83
N GLY A 25 -16.86 -0.70 14.60
CA GLY A 25 -15.42 -0.52 14.77
C GLY A 25 -14.73 -0.39 13.39
N PRO A 26 -13.53 0.17 13.32
CA PRO A 26 -12.82 0.31 12.05
C PRO A 26 -12.80 -1.06 11.33
N PRO A 27 -13.06 -1.08 10.01
CA PRO A 27 -13.20 -2.34 9.29
C PRO A 27 -11.93 -3.16 9.47
N ARG A 28 -12.09 -4.42 9.88
CA ARG A 28 -10.94 -5.32 10.09
C ARG A 28 -10.30 -5.62 8.74
N LEU A 29 -8.99 -5.44 8.66
CA LEU A 29 -8.23 -5.84 7.48
C LEU A 29 -8.00 -7.36 7.48
N PRO A 30 -8.03 -8.03 6.31
CA PRO A 30 -8.39 -7.48 5.01
C PRO A 30 -9.90 -7.15 4.88
N LEU A 31 -10.22 -6.07 4.16
CA LEU A 31 -11.56 -5.49 4.01
C LEU A 31 -12.60 -6.40 3.35
N GLY A 32 -12.19 -7.49 2.70
CA GLY A 32 -13.06 -8.53 2.16
C GLY A 32 -14.19 -8.01 1.24
N VAL A 33 -13.94 -7.94 -0.06
CA VAL A 33 -14.98 -7.57 -1.05
C VAL A 33 -15.14 -8.70 -2.07
N SER A 34 -16.39 -9.01 -2.39
CA SER A 34 -16.74 -10.07 -3.34
C SER A 34 -16.06 -9.87 -4.70
N GLY A 35 -15.76 -10.97 -5.40
CA GLY A 35 -15.11 -10.94 -6.72
C GLY A 35 -15.72 -9.94 -7.71
N PRO A 36 -17.06 -9.92 -7.90
CA PRO A 36 -17.73 -9.02 -8.84
C PRO A 36 -17.67 -7.52 -8.49
N GLU A 37 -17.60 -7.17 -7.20
CA GLU A 37 -17.60 -5.80 -6.71
C GLU A 37 -16.20 -5.16 -6.70
N TRP A 38 -15.15 -5.99 -6.64
CA TRP A 38 -13.77 -5.52 -6.69
C TRP A 38 -13.39 -5.03 -8.09
N ARG A 39 -12.57 -3.98 -8.13
CA ARG A 39 -11.99 -3.46 -9.37
C ARG A 39 -10.51 -3.14 -9.16
N PRO A 40 -9.65 -3.30 -10.17
CA PRO A 40 -8.25 -2.88 -10.10
C PRO A 40 -8.11 -1.39 -9.73
N LEU A 41 -7.05 -1.03 -9.00
CA LEU A 41 -6.79 0.35 -8.58
C LEU A 41 -6.77 1.34 -9.76
N SER A 42 -6.32 0.91 -10.94
CA SER A 42 -6.34 1.74 -12.16
C SER A 42 -7.73 2.25 -12.56
N GLN A 43 -8.80 1.56 -12.14
CA GLN A 43 -10.20 1.92 -12.40
C GLN A 43 -10.84 2.71 -11.25
N ARG A 44 -10.05 3.11 -10.24
CA ARG A 44 -10.54 3.82 -9.04
C ARG A 44 -10.17 5.30 -9.03
N ARG A 45 -9.72 5.87 -10.15
CA ARG A 45 -9.39 7.30 -10.23
C ARG A 45 -10.63 8.14 -9.92
N ASP A 46 -10.47 9.12 -9.03
CA ASP A 46 -11.55 10.03 -8.64
C ASP A 46 -11.12 11.48 -8.86
N GLN A 47 -11.89 12.20 -9.69
CA GLN A 47 -11.56 13.58 -10.08
C GLN A 47 -11.63 14.56 -8.90
N ARG A 48 -12.56 14.36 -7.95
CA ARG A 48 -12.71 15.24 -6.79
C ARG A 48 -11.55 15.04 -5.81
N LEU A 49 -11.17 13.80 -5.54
CA LEU A 49 -10.00 13.47 -4.73
C LEU A 49 -8.71 13.98 -5.38
N GLN A 50 -8.58 13.83 -6.71
CA GLN A 50 -7.45 14.34 -7.47
C GLN A 50 -7.30 15.86 -7.32
N ALA A 51 -8.36 16.63 -7.54
CA ALA A 51 -8.33 18.08 -7.41
C ALA A 51 -7.98 18.52 -5.98
N ARG A 52 -8.49 17.82 -4.96
CA ARG A 52 -8.16 18.09 -3.56
C ARG A 52 -6.70 17.78 -3.22
N LEU A 53 -6.16 16.67 -3.72
CA LEU A 53 -4.75 16.32 -3.56
C LEU A 53 -3.86 17.39 -4.19
N GLU A 54 -4.13 17.78 -5.42
CA GLU A 54 -3.36 18.81 -6.12
C GLU A 54 -3.43 20.17 -5.41
N LEU A 55 -4.61 20.56 -4.92
CA LEU A 55 -4.76 21.79 -4.15
C LEU A 55 -3.93 21.74 -2.87
N ALA A 56 -3.99 20.64 -2.11
CA ALA A 56 -3.21 20.47 -0.88
C ALA A 56 -1.69 20.55 -1.15
N LEU A 57 -1.20 19.86 -2.20
CA LEU A 57 0.21 19.90 -2.58
C LEU A 57 0.66 21.30 -3.02
N LYS A 58 -0.20 22.07 -3.69
CA LYS A 58 0.10 23.45 -4.11
C LYS A 58 0.23 24.44 -2.96
N GLN A 59 -0.37 24.17 -1.79
CA GLN A 59 -0.20 25.01 -0.60
C GLN A 59 1.24 24.99 -0.07
N HIS A 60 2.04 23.99 -0.45
CA HIS A 60 3.44 23.87 -0.07
C HIS A 60 4.34 24.38 -1.21
N ALA A 61 4.67 25.67 -1.17
CA ALA A 61 5.47 26.33 -2.22
C ALA A 61 6.81 25.62 -2.50
N SER A 62 7.46 25.06 -1.47
CA SER A 62 8.71 24.30 -1.61
C SER A 62 8.56 22.97 -2.34
N TRP A 63 7.36 22.39 -2.40
CA TRP A 63 7.11 21.11 -3.09
C TRP A 63 6.82 21.29 -4.58
N ARG A 64 6.34 22.47 -4.99
CA ARG A 64 5.95 22.74 -6.38
C ARG A 64 7.08 22.46 -7.38
N PRO A 65 8.33 22.92 -7.19
CA PRO A 65 9.42 22.58 -8.11
C PRO A 65 9.70 21.08 -8.15
N LEU A 66 9.62 20.37 -7.02
CA LEU A 66 9.87 18.92 -6.96
C LEU A 66 8.81 18.14 -7.73
N LEU A 67 7.54 18.52 -7.61
CA LEU A 67 6.44 17.92 -8.35
C LEU A 67 6.56 18.19 -9.85
N VAL A 68 6.84 19.43 -10.25
CA VAL A 68 6.99 19.80 -11.68
C VAL A 68 8.19 19.08 -12.32
N GLN A 69 9.29 18.95 -11.59
CA GLN A 69 10.50 18.28 -12.07
C GLN A 69 10.47 16.75 -11.93
N GLY A 70 9.36 16.16 -11.45
CA GLY A 70 9.27 14.71 -11.22
C GLY A 70 10.15 14.17 -10.10
N LYS A 71 10.70 15.04 -9.24
CA LYS A 71 11.53 14.70 -8.07
C LYS A 71 10.70 14.39 -6.82
N MET A 72 9.38 14.49 -6.92
CA MET A 72 8.42 14.08 -5.88
C MET A 72 7.22 13.42 -6.56
N SER A 73 6.79 12.29 -5.99
CA SER A 73 5.60 11.57 -6.43
C SER A 73 4.72 11.29 -5.23
N VAL A 74 3.41 11.44 -5.41
CA VAL A 74 2.42 11.26 -4.34
C VAL A 74 1.29 10.41 -4.87
N GLY A 75 0.93 9.36 -4.13
CA GLY A 75 -0.25 8.54 -4.38
C GLY A 75 -1.11 8.50 -3.12
N LEU A 76 -2.42 8.63 -3.30
CA LEU A 76 -3.40 8.59 -2.23
C LEU A 76 -4.52 7.63 -2.61
N VAL A 77 -4.74 6.62 -1.78
CA VAL A 77 -5.86 5.70 -1.89
C VAL A 77 -6.77 5.91 -0.69
N ASP A 78 -7.97 6.43 -0.94
CA ASP A 78 -9.00 6.56 0.07
C ASP A 78 -9.81 5.26 0.14
N LEU A 79 -9.72 4.60 1.30
CA LEU A 79 -10.41 3.35 1.63
C LEU A 79 -11.55 3.55 2.64
N SER A 80 -11.94 4.80 2.94
CA SER A 80 -13.02 5.11 3.89
C SER A 80 -14.35 4.42 3.52
N ASN A 81 -14.59 4.22 2.22
CA ASN A 81 -15.62 3.31 1.72
C ASN A 81 -14.97 2.11 1.00
N PRO A 82 -14.87 0.94 1.66
CA PRO A 82 -14.30 -0.28 1.07
C PRO A 82 -14.99 -0.77 -0.21
N LYS A 83 -16.25 -0.38 -0.46
CA LYS A 83 -16.95 -0.75 -1.71
C LYS A 83 -16.67 0.21 -2.85
N ALA A 84 -16.24 1.43 -2.54
CA ALA A 84 -15.95 2.49 -3.52
C ALA A 84 -14.62 3.20 -3.20
N PRO A 85 -13.48 2.49 -3.26
CA PRO A 85 -12.18 3.09 -3.02
C PRO A 85 -11.87 4.14 -4.11
N ARG A 86 -11.12 5.17 -3.74
CA ARG A 86 -10.77 6.29 -4.63
C ARG A 86 -9.26 6.49 -4.69
N LEU A 87 -8.75 6.72 -5.88
CA LEU A 87 -7.34 6.97 -6.16
C LEU A 87 -7.14 8.40 -6.65
N ALA A 88 -6.16 9.09 -6.08
CA ALA A 88 -5.55 10.29 -6.61
C ALA A 88 -4.04 10.13 -6.63
N GLN A 89 -3.37 10.73 -7.60
CA GLN A 89 -1.92 10.66 -7.70
C GLN A 89 -1.32 11.83 -8.50
N VAL A 90 -0.12 12.25 -8.12
CA VAL A 90 0.74 13.17 -8.88
C VAL A 90 2.06 12.46 -9.12
N ASN A 91 2.51 12.40 -10.37
CA ASN A 91 3.69 11.63 -10.79
C ASN A 91 3.63 10.14 -10.39
N GLY A 92 2.42 9.57 -10.29
CA GLY A 92 2.21 8.23 -9.73
C GLY A 92 3.01 7.11 -10.41
N ASN A 93 3.31 7.25 -11.70
CA ASN A 93 4.08 6.28 -12.48
C ASN A 93 5.54 6.70 -12.73
N THR A 94 6.01 7.78 -12.11
CA THR A 94 7.39 8.22 -12.24
C THR A 94 8.29 7.29 -11.44
N MET A 95 9.28 6.70 -12.10
CA MET A 95 10.31 5.89 -11.45
C MET A 95 11.21 6.76 -10.60
N MET A 96 11.41 6.34 -9.36
CA MET A 96 12.27 7.02 -8.41
C MET A 96 13.14 6.01 -7.69
N TYR A 97 14.26 6.48 -7.13
CA TYR A 97 15.02 5.70 -6.18
C TYR A 97 14.14 5.38 -4.96
N GLY A 98 13.86 4.10 -4.74
CA GLY A 98 12.88 3.63 -3.76
C GLY A 98 13.46 3.41 -2.36
N ALA A 99 14.78 3.53 -2.18
CA ALA A 99 15.47 3.21 -0.94
C ALA A 99 15.03 1.83 -0.37
N SER A 100 14.37 1.81 0.80
CA SER A 100 13.89 0.57 1.45
C SER A 100 12.52 0.08 0.94
N LEU A 101 11.80 0.83 0.09
CA LEU A 101 10.48 0.42 -0.42
C LEU A 101 10.48 -0.96 -1.10
N PRO A 102 11.52 -1.38 -1.87
CA PRO A 102 11.54 -2.72 -2.46
C PRO A 102 11.57 -3.89 -1.46
N LYS A 103 11.76 -3.65 -0.15
CA LYS A 103 11.55 -4.68 0.89
C LYS A 103 10.12 -5.21 0.90
N LEU A 104 9.15 -4.46 0.33
CA LEU A 104 7.80 -4.97 0.07
C LEU A 104 7.79 -6.17 -0.89
N MET A 105 8.66 -6.16 -1.91
CA MET A 105 8.80 -7.30 -2.81
C MET A 105 9.51 -8.48 -2.14
N VAL A 106 10.48 -8.22 -1.25
CA VAL A 106 11.11 -9.27 -0.43
C VAL A 106 10.06 -9.93 0.47
N LEU A 107 9.22 -9.13 1.13
CA LEU A 107 8.11 -9.60 1.97
C LEU A 107 7.16 -10.49 1.18
N LEU A 108 6.67 -9.99 0.03
CA LEU A 108 5.77 -10.76 -0.84
C LEU A 108 6.41 -12.06 -1.31
N ALA A 109 7.69 -12.03 -1.69
CA ALA A 109 8.40 -13.21 -2.14
C ALA A 109 8.59 -14.26 -1.04
N ALA A 110 8.84 -13.83 0.21
CA ALA A 110 8.94 -14.76 1.33
C ALA A 110 7.63 -15.49 1.58
N PHE A 111 6.51 -14.75 1.63
CA PHE A 111 5.19 -15.36 1.81
C PHE A 111 4.76 -16.22 0.61
N GLN A 112 5.14 -15.84 -0.61
CA GLN A 112 4.93 -16.67 -1.79
C GLN A 112 5.75 -17.97 -1.68
N GLY A 113 6.98 -17.86 -1.18
CA GLY A 113 7.90 -18.97 -0.92
C GLY A 113 7.38 -19.96 0.14
N PHE A 114 6.67 -19.46 1.16
CA PHE A 114 6.01 -20.31 2.14
C PHE A 114 4.86 -21.12 1.52
N GLU A 115 4.10 -20.53 0.60
CA GLU A 115 2.97 -21.21 -0.06
C GLU A 115 3.42 -22.24 -1.09
N ASP A 116 4.46 -21.95 -1.86
CA ASP A 116 4.97 -22.86 -2.90
C ASP A 116 6.03 -23.84 -2.39
N GLY A 117 6.40 -23.75 -1.11
CA GLY A 117 7.39 -24.60 -0.46
C GLY A 117 8.84 -24.30 -0.83
N THR A 118 9.11 -23.21 -1.57
CA THR A 118 10.48 -22.81 -1.95
C THR A 118 11.24 -22.09 -0.85
N LEU A 119 10.56 -21.66 0.22
CA LEU A 119 11.14 -21.12 1.45
C LEU A 119 10.53 -21.82 2.66
N LYS A 120 11.35 -22.25 3.62
CA LYS A 120 10.85 -22.88 4.86
C LYS A 120 10.20 -21.82 5.75
N ASP A 121 8.98 -22.09 6.20
CA ASP A 121 8.23 -21.26 7.15
C ASP A 121 8.72 -21.56 8.58
N THR A 122 9.76 -20.83 9.03
CA THR A 122 10.37 -21.03 10.35
C THR A 122 10.32 -19.75 11.21
N PRO A 123 10.37 -19.87 12.55
CA PRO A 123 10.39 -18.70 13.44
C PRO A 123 11.53 -17.72 13.15
N GLU A 124 12.68 -18.21 12.69
CA GLU A 124 13.86 -17.40 12.34
C GLU A 124 13.58 -16.53 11.11
N VAL A 125 12.97 -17.10 10.07
CA VAL A 125 12.58 -16.34 8.87
C VAL A 125 11.53 -15.29 9.22
N HIS A 126 10.53 -15.63 10.05
CA HIS A 126 9.54 -14.66 10.53
C HIS A 126 10.18 -13.51 11.31
N ARG A 127 11.16 -13.80 12.15
CA ARG A 127 11.92 -12.77 12.88
C ARG A 127 12.62 -11.83 11.92
N ASP A 128 13.31 -12.36 10.90
CA ASP A 128 13.98 -11.54 9.91
C ASP A 128 13.00 -10.70 9.07
N LEU A 129 11.83 -11.23 8.72
CA LEU A 129 10.77 -10.46 8.05
C LEU A 129 10.27 -9.30 8.93
N ILE A 130 10.12 -9.55 10.24
CA ILE A 130 9.72 -8.53 11.22
C ILE A 130 10.80 -7.45 11.33
N GLU A 131 12.07 -7.81 11.52
CA GLU A 131 13.17 -6.83 11.62
C GLU A 131 13.35 -6.02 10.34
N MET A 132 13.30 -6.70 9.19
CA MET A 132 13.35 -6.07 7.86
C MET A 132 12.26 -5.02 7.71
N ILE A 133 11.02 -5.34 8.10
CA ILE A 133 9.89 -4.44 7.87
C ILE A 133 9.74 -3.40 8.98
N ARG A 134 9.85 -3.76 10.25
CA ARG A 134 9.62 -2.82 11.36
C ARG A 134 10.79 -1.88 11.59
N ARG A 135 12.02 -2.40 11.47
CA ARG A 135 13.26 -1.62 11.70
C ARG A 135 14.01 -1.24 10.44
N SER A 136 13.55 -1.70 9.28
CA SER A 136 14.26 -1.49 8.01
C SER A 136 15.61 -2.17 8.02
N ASP A 137 15.79 -3.22 8.81
CA ASP A 137 17.10 -3.82 9.01
C ASP A 137 17.62 -4.42 7.70
N ASN A 138 18.80 -3.96 7.28
CA ASN A 138 19.42 -4.35 6.03
C ASN A 138 20.01 -5.76 6.10
N LEU A 139 20.51 -6.19 7.27
CA LEU A 139 21.09 -7.51 7.44
C LEU A 139 20.00 -8.60 7.41
N ALA A 140 18.87 -8.35 8.08
CA ALA A 140 17.68 -9.18 8.02
C ALA A 140 17.12 -9.27 6.59
N ALA A 141 17.01 -8.13 5.90
CA ALA A 141 16.62 -8.11 4.49
C ALA A 141 17.56 -8.99 3.64
N SER A 142 18.87 -8.86 3.81
CA SER A 142 19.85 -9.65 3.07
C SER A 142 19.78 -11.14 3.39
N ARG A 143 19.50 -11.55 4.64
CA ARG A 143 19.29 -12.96 4.99
C ARG A 143 18.06 -13.55 4.31
N VAL A 144 16.93 -12.82 4.31
CA VAL A 144 15.70 -13.25 3.62
C VAL A 144 15.93 -13.32 2.11
N ILE A 145 16.61 -12.33 1.53
CA ILE A 145 16.99 -12.36 0.10
C ILE A 145 17.88 -13.56 -0.19
N GLY A 146 18.85 -13.89 0.67
CA GLY A 146 19.72 -15.06 0.52
C GLY A 146 18.95 -16.38 0.55
N GLY A 147 17.92 -16.49 1.40
CA GLY A 147 17.05 -17.68 1.45
C GLY A 147 16.15 -17.87 0.22
N ILE A 148 15.80 -16.79 -0.47
CA ILE A 148 14.90 -16.82 -1.64
C ILE A 148 15.68 -16.82 -2.97
N GLY A 149 16.68 -15.95 -3.07
CA GLY A 149 17.42 -15.60 -4.29
C GLY A 149 16.90 -14.30 -4.93
N LEU A 150 17.81 -13.36 -5.23
CA LEU A 150 17.47 -12.04 -5.80
C LEU A 150 16.64 -12.17 -7.09
N ARG A 151 17.08 -13.04 -8.01
CA ARG A 151 16.40 -13.29 -9.30
C ARG A 151 14.96 -13.78 -9.15
N LYS A 152 14.66 -14.56 -8.11
CA LYS A 152 13.27 -15.02 -7.87
C LYS A 152 12.38 -13.87 -7.41
N ILE A 153 12.90 -12.96 -6.60
CA ILE A 153 12.18 -11.76 -6.15
C ILE A 153 11.88 -10.84 -7.33
N GLU A 154 12.86 -10.62 -8.21
CA GLU A 154 12.72 -9.84 -9.44
C GLU A 154 11.71 -10.46 -10.42
N ALA A 155 11.77 -11.79 -10.60
CA ALA A 155 10.80 -12.52 -11.39
C ALA A 155 9.38 -12.36 -10.84
N LEU A 156 9.20 -12.42 -9.51
CA LEU A 156 7.92 -12.20 -8.85
C LEU A 156 7.40 -10.77 -9.04
N ALA A 157 8.28 -9.76 -9.04
CA ALA A 157 7.89 -8.38 -9.32
C ALA A 157 7.25 -8.23 -10.71
N SER A 158 7.75 -8.99 -11.69
CA SER A 158 7.27 -8.99 -13.07
C SER A 158 6.17 -10.02 -13.36
N ASP A 159 5.84 -10.87 -12.39
CA ASP A 159 4.89 -11.97 -12.54
C ASP A 159 3.50 -11.47 -12.95
N ARG A 160 2.87 -12.16 -13.90
CA ARG A 160 1.55 -11.77 -14.45
C ARG A 160 0.44 -11.70 -13.40
N ARG A 161 0.55 -12.46 -12.29
CA ARG A 161 -0.38 -12.43 -11.16
C ARG A 161 -0.45 -11.05 -10.52
N TYR A 162 0.70 -10.39 -10.38
CA TYR A 162 0.82 -9.14 -9.64
C TYR A 162 1.24 -7.97 -10.53
N ARG A 163 2.28 -8.11 -11.35
CA ARG A 163 2.84 -7.07 -12.23
C ARG A 163 3.17 -5.78 -11.47
N PHE A 164 3.89 -5.94 -10.36
CA PHE A 164 4.41 -4.80 -9.57
C PHE A 164 5.54 -4.06 -10.27
N TYR A 165 6.14 -4.68 -11.28
CA TYR A 165 7.07 -4.09 -12.22
C TYR A 165 6.63 -4.41 -13.66
N ASP A 166 6.43 -3.38 -14.48
CA ASP A 166 6.16 -3.51 -15.91
C ASP A 166 6.89 -2.37 -16.66
N PRO A 167 7.97 -2.67 -17.40
CA PRO A 167 8.77 -1.63 -18.05
C PRO A 167 7.96 -0.86 -19.09
N LYS A 168 6.92 -1.47 -19.69
CA LYS A 168 6.03 -0.80 -20.65
C LYS A 168 5.03 0.16 -19.98
N LYS A 169 4.97 0.18 -18.65
CA LYS A 169 4.06 1.04 -17.86
C LYS A 169 4.80 1.97 -16.89
N GLY A 170 6.07 2.25 -17.17
CA GLY A 170 6.91 3.11 -16.33
C GLY A 170 7.53 2.37 -15.14
N GLY A 171 7.82 1.08 -15.29
CA GLY A 171 8.53 0.29 -14.27
C GLY A 171 7.64 -0.10 -13.08
N GLY A 172 8.12 0.17 -11.87
CA GLY A 172 7.41 -0.19 -10.65
C GLY A 172 8.36 -0.44 -9.47
N ILE A 173 8.05 -1.46 -8.67
CA ILE A 173 8.89 -1.84 -7.53
C ILE A 173 9.97 -2.82 -8.01
N TRP A 174 11.24 -2.43 -7.92
CA TRP A 174 12.37 -3.26 -8.29
C TRP A 174 13.41 -3.33 -7.15
N LEU A 175 13.82 -4.55 -6.81
CA LEU A 175 14.93 -4.81 -5.91
C LEU A 175 16.16 -5.15 -6.75
N GLY A 176 17.00 -4.17 -7.06
CA GLY A 176 18.18 -4.37 -7.92
C GLY A 176 19.46 -4.75 -7.20
N GLY A 177 19.36 -5.29 -5.99
CA GLY A 177 20.50 -5.83 -5.25
C GLY A 177 20.15 -6.22 -3.82
N THR A 178 21.08 -6.92 -3.17
CA THR A 178 21.00 -7.12 -1.71
C THR A 178 21.35 -5.82 -0.97
N PHE A 179 21.01 -5.75 0.31
CA PHE A 179 21.35 -4.60 1.15
C PHE A 179 22.73 -4.73 1.82
N SER A 180 23.46 -5.82 1.56
CA SER A 180 24.79 -6.06 2.10
C SER A 180 25.89 -5.47 1.21
N PRO A 181 26.95 -4.90 1.79
CA PRO A 181 28.14 -4.50 1.03
C PRO A 181 28.68 -5.66 0.19
N GLY A 182 28.94 -5.42 -1.10
CA GLY A 182 29.49 -6.42 -2.02
C GLY A 182 28.54 -7.56 -2.43
N GLY A 183 27.28 -7.55 -1.98
CA GLY A 183 26.32 -8.59 -2.36
C GLY A 183 25.84 -8.49 -3.81
N GLU A 184 25.05 -9.47 -4.24
CA GLU A 184 24.51 -9.57 -5.61
C GLU A 184 23.81 -8.27 -6.02
N LYS A 185 24.03 -7.85 -7.27
CA LYS A 185 23.42 -6.66 -7.87
C LYS A 185 22.82 -7.02 -9.22
N ASN A 186 21.68 -6.43 -9.49
CA ASN A 186 21.04 -6.43 -10.79
C ASN A 186 20.15 -5.18 -10.90
N PRO A 187 20.73 -4.02 -11.22
CA PRO A 187 20.03 -2.73 -11.22
C PRO A 187 18.76 -2.74 -12.08
N GLU A 188 17.87 -1.79 -11.82
CA GLU A 188 16.61 -1.66 -12.54
C GLU A 188 16.85 -1.42 -14.05
N PRO A 189 16.24 -2.22 -14.95
CA PRO A 189 16.57 -2.21 -16.38
C PRO A 189 16.42 -0.89 -17.14
N ILE A 190 15.51 0.01 -16.74
CA ILE A 190 15.24 1.25 -17.48
C ILE A 190 16.16 2.40 -17.03
N THR A 191 16.33 2.54 -15.72
CA THR A 191 16.98 3.71 -15.09
C THR A 191 18.38 3.41 -14.57
N GLY A 192 18.75 2.13 -14.43
CA GLY A 192 20.01 1.71 -13.80
C GLY A 192 20.07 1.94 -12.30
N LEU A 193 18.96 2.36 -11.67
CA LEU A 193 18.89 2.58 -10.22
C LEU A 193 18.96 1.25 -9.47
N SER A 194 19.63 1.24 -8.31
CA SER A 194 19.77 0.02 -7.49
C SER A 194 18.45 -0.45 -6.88
N HIS A 195 17.58 0.47 -6.48
CA HIS A 195 16.29 0.17 -5.86
C HIS A 195 15.27 1.18 -6.36
N THR A 196 14.12 0.72 -6.83
CA THR A 196 13.12 1.63 -7.40
C THR A 196 11.72 1.32 -6.95
N ALA A 197 10.88 2.35 -6.96
CA ALA A 197 9.45 2.24 -6.77
C ALA A 197 8.74 3.36 -7.55
N THR A 198 7.48 3.12 -7.91
CA THR A 198 6.55 4.17 -8.29
C THR A 198 5.49 4.30 -7.21
N ALA A 199 5.00 5.53 -6.96
CA ALA A 199 3.97 5.76 -5.95
C ALA A 199 2.69 4.95 -6.25
N TYR A 200 2.34 4.77 -7.52
CA TYR A 200 1.21 3.96 -7.96
C TYR A 200 1.38 2.48 -7.58
N GLN A 201 2.54 1.87 -7.82
CA GLN A 201 2.74 0.45 -7.52
C GLN A 201 2.81 0.20 -6.00
N VAL A 202 3.36 1.14 -5.23
CA VAL A 202 3.30 1.07 -3.75
C VAL A 202 1.86 1.19 -3.27
N CYS A 203 1.09 2.16 -3.76
CA CYS A 203 -0.35 2.27 -3.48
C CYS A 203 -1.11 0.99 -3.85
N ARG A 204 -0.77 0.39 -5.00
CA ARG A 204 -1.39 -0.85 -5.48
C ARG A 204 -1.02 -2.05 -4.61
N PHE A 205 0.20 -2.11 -4.08
CA PHE A 205 0.62 -3.14 -3.13
C PHE A 205 -0.28 -3.09 -1.89
N TYR A 206 -0.40 -1.92 -1.27
CA TYR A 206 -1.28 -1.72 -0.12
C TYR A 206 -2.75 -1.94 -0.44
N TYR A 207 -3.20 -1.55 -1.63
CA TYR A 207 -4.56 -1.80 -2.07
C TYR A 207 -4.87 -3.30 -2.17
N LEU A 208 -3.98 -4.08 -2.80
CA LEU A 208 -4.17 -5.53 -2.88
C LEU A 208 -4.10 -6.18 -1.51
N LEU A 209 -3.17 -5.74 -0.67
CA LEU A 209 -2.99 -6.23 0.69
C LEU A 209 -4.23 -5.95 1.56
N ALA A 210 -4.74 -4.72 1.54
CA ALA A 210 -5.92 -4.30 2.28
C ALA A 210 -7.18 -5.09 1.89
N TYR A 211 -7.26 -5.60 0.65
CA TYR A 211 -8.39 -6.41 0.17
C TYR A 211 -8.13 -7.92 0.23
N GLY A 212 -7.00 -8.36 0.79
CA GLY A 212 -6.70 -9.79 0.92
C GLY A 212 -6.32 -10.47 -0.40
N ARG A 213 -5.80 -9.71 -1.37
CA ARG A 213 -5.53 -10.15 -2.75
C ARG A 213 -4.06 -10.35 -3.08
N LEU A 214 -3.19 -10.29 -2.07
CA LEU A 214 -1.81 -10.77 -2.22
C LEU A 214 -1.74 -12.20 -1.71
N ILE A 215 -1.50 -13.14 -2.63
CA ILE A 215 -1.41 -14.58 -2.40
C ILE A 215 -2.76 -15.18 -1.94
N SER A 216 -3.20 -14.86 -0.73
CA SER A 216 -4.48 -15.25 -0.12
C SER A 216 -4.89 -14.24 0.96
N PRO A 217 -6.15 -14.24 1.41
CA PRO A 217 -6.58 -13.42 2.55
C PRO A 217 -5.77 -13.68 3.82
N GLU A 218 -5.39 -14.93 4.07
CA GLU A 218 -4.60 -15.38 5.21
C GLU A 218 -3.18 -14.81 5.16
N ARG A 219 -2.51 -14.94 4.02
CA ARG A 219 -1.15 -14.42 3.82
C ARG A 219 -1.13 -12.90 3.82
N SER A 220 -2.16 -12.26 3.27
CA SER A 220 -2.35 -10.81 3.39
C SER A 220 -2.50 -10.37 4.85
N ARG A 221 -3.26 -11.11 5.66
CA ARG A 221 -3.40 -10.83 7.11
C ARG A 221 -2.07 -10.94 7.85
N GLN A 222 -1.25 -11.94 7.53
CA GLN A 222 0.07 -12.12 8.12
C GLN A 222 1.02 -10.97 7.73
N MET A 223 1.08 -10.59 6.45
CA MET A 223 1.85 -9.43 5.99
C MET A 223 1.40 -8.13 6.66
N LEU A 224 0.08 -7.90 6.76
CA LEU A 224 -0.49 -6.75 7.46
C LEU A 224 -0.04 -6.67 8.93
N LYS A 225 0.00 -7.81 9.64
CA LYS A 225 0.46 -7.86 11.04
C LYS A 225 1.93 -7.45 11.19
N ILE A 226 2.76 -7.76 10.20
CA ILE A 226 4.17 -7.35 10.19
C ILE A 226 4.27 -5.84 9.94
N LEU A 227 3.49 -5.31 8.99
CA LEU A 227 3.47 -3.91 8.57
C LEU A 227 2.83 -2.95 9.59
N ALA A 228 1.86 -3.42 10.38
CA ALA A 228 1.03 -2.58 11.26
C ALA A 228 1.78 -1.91 12.43
N PHE A 229 2.99 -2.35 12.77
CA PHE A 229 3.73 -1.89 13.93
C PHE A 229 5.16 -1.49 13.55
N PRO A 230 5.38 -0.33 12.92
CA PRO A 230 6.73 0.17 12.71
C PRO A 230 7.36 0.54 14.06
N ASP A 231 8.53 -0.03 14.36
CA ASP A 231 9.26 0.21 15.62
C ASP A 231 10.05 1.55 15.59
N LEU A 232 10.00 2.29 14.48
CA LEU A 232 10.77 3.53 14.28
C LEU A 232 9.84 4.75 14.11
N PRO A 233 10.04 5.83 14.90
CA PRO A 233 9.31 7.08 14.72
C PRO A 233 9.47 7.63 13.30
N GLY A 234 8.36 7.96 12.64
CA GLY A 234 8.35 8.51 11.27
C GLY A 234 8.48 7.47 10.14
N LYS A 235 8.55 6.17 10.48
CA LYS A 235 8.53 5.11 9.47
C LYS A 235 7.10 4.67 9.16
N PHE A 236 6.62 5.03 7.99
CA PHE A 236 5.50 4.35 7.35
C PHE A 236 6.09 3.26 6.46
N VAL A 237 5.76 2.01 6.73
CA VAL A 237 5.92 0.99 5.70
C VAL A 237 4.63 1.00 4.92
#